data_AF-S7MNP5-F1
#
_entry.id   AF-S7MNP5-F1
#
_cell.length_a   1.000
_cell.length_b   1.000
_cell.length_c   1.000
_cell.angle_alpha   90.00
_cell.angle_beta   90.00
_cell.angle_gamma   90.00
#
_symmetry.space_group_name_H-M   'P 1'
#
loop_
_entity.id
_entity.type
_entity.pdbx_description
1 polymer ?
#
loop_
_entity_poly.entity_id
_entity_poly.type
_entity_poly.pdbx_seq_one_letter_code
_entity_poly.pdbx_strand_id
1 'polypeptide(L)'
;MALFPALLFLAAVLLPFFPANGQKPGFAAMATGRREVQSEIVNKHNEVRRSVSPPARNMLKMQWDSKAAANAQRWANKCVLKHSSSEDRKVANACEYDDMYSNCKDLKSQLSCGNDFVKTNCKAACNCSKKIY
;
A
#
# COMPACT_ATOMS: atom_id res chain seq x y z
N MET A 1 54.25 -19.31 -13.03
CA MET A 1 53.08 -20.20 -12.92
C MET A 1 52.40 -20.22 -11.53
N ALA A 2 52.76 -19.34 -10.59
CA ALA A 2 52.16 -19.31 -9.24
C ALA A 2 51.01 -18.29 -9.07
N LEU A 3 50.77 -17.43 -10.07
CA LEU A 3 49.76 -16.36 -9.98
C LEU A 3 48.32 -16.91 -9.96
N PHE A 4 48.06 -17.93 -10.77
CA PHE A 4 46.74 -18.56 -10.89
C PHE A 4 46.29 -19.29 -9.61
N PRO A 5 47.13 -20.14 -8.98
CA PRO A 5 46.76 -20.74 -7.69
C PRO A 5 46.64 -19.69 -6.58
N ALA A 6 47.48 -18.64 -6.57
CA ALA A 6 47.36 -17.55 -5.59
C ALA A 6 46.03 -16.78 -5.71
N LEU A 7 45.55 -16.53 -6.93
CA LEU A 7 44.25 -15.91 -7.18
C LEU A 7 43.08 -16.80 -6.73
N LEU A 8 43.17 -18.12 -6.92
CA LEU A 8 42.15 -19.07 -6.46
C LEU A 8 42.08 -19.13 -4.93
N PHE A 9 43.23 -19.13 -4.25
CA PHE A 9 43.28 -19.05 -2.79
C PHE A 9 42.69 -17.73 -2.26
N LEU A 10 43.01 -16.60 -2.90
CA LEU A 10 42.46 -15.31 -2.51
C LEU A 10 40.94 -15.25 -2.68
N ALA A 11 40.40 -15.80 -3.77
CA ALA A 11 38.96 -15.88 -3.99
C ALA A 11 38.27 -16.78 -2.93
N ALA A 12 38.84 -17.94 -2.62
CA ALA A 12 38.31 -18.85 -1.60
C ALA A 12 38.30 -18.24 -0.19
N VAL A 13 39.31 -17.42 0.14
CA VAL A 13 39.41 -16.71 1.41
C VAL A 13 38.42 -15.54 1.47
N LEU A 14 38.14 -14.85 0.35
CA LEU A 14 37.21 -13.72 0.30
C LEU A 14 35.73 -14.16 0.26
N LEU A 15 35.41 -15.32 -0.31
CA LEU A 15 34.04 -15.87 -0.39
C LEU A 15 33.27 -15.90 0.94
N PRO A 16 33.84 -16.32 2.09
CA PRO A 16 33.15 -16.33 3.38
C PRO A 16 32.98 -14.95 4.03
N PHE A 17 33.67 -13.90 3.56
CA PHE A 17 33.48 -12.53 4.05
C PHE A 17 32.37 -11.77 3.32
N PHE A 18 31.82 -12.32 2.24
CA PHE A 18 30.59 -11.78 1.69
C PHE A 18 29.45 -12.11 2.65
N PRO A 19 28.71 -11.11 3.15
CA PRO A 19 27.53 -11.39 3.95
C PRO A 19 26.59 -12.23 3.09
N ALA A 20 26.34 -13.47 3.51
CA ALA A 20 25.27 -14.27 2.95
C ALA A 20 24.01 -13.43 3.12
N ASN A 21 23.51 -12.86 2.03
CA ASN A 21 22.31 -12.05 2.05
C ASN A 21 21.17 -13.00 2.47
N GLY A 22 20.74 -12.92 3.72
CA GLY A 22 19.80 -13.86 4.38
C GLY A 22 18.38 -13.84 3.80
N GLN A 23 18.22 -13.34 2.56
CA GLN A 23 16.98 -13.38 1.81
C GLN A 23 16.67 -14.81 1.40
N LYS A 24 15.96 -15.52 2.28
CA LYS A 24 15.24 -16.73 1.89
C LYS A 24 14.36 -16.39 0.67
N PRO A 25 14.53 -17.08 -0.48
CA PRO A 25 13.86 -16.71 -1.73
C PRO A 25 12.34 -16.66 -1.62
N GLY A 26 11.74 -17.44 -0.72
CA GLY A 26 10.31 -17.40 -0.43
C GLY A 26 9.81 -16.07 0.15
N PHE A 27 10.61 -15.36 0.97
CA PHE A 27 10.21 -14.07 1.52
C PHE A 27 10.28 -12.94 0.49
N ALA A 28 11.26 -12.99 -0.42
CA ALA A 28 11.34 -12.04 -1.53
C ALA A 28 10.12 -12.15 -2.46
N ALA A 29 9.59 -13.36 -2.65
CA ALA A 29 8.39 -13.57 -3.45
C ALA A 29 7.15 -12.85 -2.89
N MET A 30 7.04 -12.76 -1.56
CA MET A 30 5.95 -12.11 -0.82
C MET A 30 6.16 -10.61 -0.58
N ALA A 31 7.20 -10.01 -1.18
CA ALA A 31 7.49 -8.59 -0.97
C ALA A 31 6.35 -7.71 -1.51
N THR A 32 5.78 -6.87 -0.65
CA THR A 32 4.70 -5.93 -0.98
C THR A 32 5.12 -4.79 -1.92
N GLY A 33 6.41 -4.71 -2.27
CA GLY A 33 6.92 -3.87 -3.36
C GLY A 33 6.53 -4.38 -4.75
N ARG A 34 6.16 -5.67 -4.90
CA ARG A 34 5.77 -6.28 -6.17
C ARG A 34 4.31 -6.00 -6.50
N ARG A 35 4.03 -5.58 -7.74
CA ARG A 35 2.67 -5.24 -8.19
C ARG A 35 1.71 -6.42 -8.11
N GLU A 36 2.21 -7.62 -8.36
CA GLU A 36 1.43 -8.87 -8.24
C GLU A 36 0.90 -9.04 -6.81
N VAL A 37 1.78 -8.89 -5.81
CA VAL A 37 1.44 -9.01 -4.38
C VAL A 37 0.49 -7.89 -3.96
N GLN A 38 0.72 -6.65 -4.41
CA GLN A 38 -0.18 -5.52 -4.14
C GLN A 38 -1.60 -5.79 -4.64
N SER A 39 -1.70 -6.33 -5.85
CA SER A 39 -2.96 -6.67 -6.49
C SER A 39 -3.66 -7.82 -5.76
N GLU A 40 -2.91 -8.85 -5.38
CA GLU A 40 -3.41 -9.98 -4.60
C GLU A 40 -4.02 -9.51 -3.27
N ILE A 41 -3.29 -8.68 -2.52
CA ILE A 41 -3.76 -8.11 -1.25
C ILE A 41 -5.07 -7.35 -1.46
N VAL A 42 -5.10 -6.38 -2.37
CA VAL A 42 -6.28 -5.53 -2.60
C VAL A 42 -7.47 -6.35 -3.10
N ASN A 43 -7.24 -7.31 -4.00
CA ASN A 43 -8.28 -8.17 -4.54
C ASN A 43 -8.88 -9.06 -3.44
N LYS A 44 -8.04 -9.67 -2.59
CA LYS A 44 -8.52 -10.51 -1.49
C LYS A 44 -9.35 -9.70 -0.48
N HIS A 45 -8.90 -8.49 -0.13
CA HIS A 45 -9.68 -7.61 0.73
C HIS A 45 -11.05 -7.25 0.11
N ASN A 46 -11.07 -6.89 -1.18
CA ASN A 46 -12.31 -6.56 -1.88
C ASN A 46 -13.24 -7.77 -2.04
N GLU A 47 -12.71 -8.98 -2.19
CA GLU A 47 -13.46 -10.24 -2.22
C GLU A 47 -14.18 -10.51 -0.90
N VAL A 48 -13.52 -10.26 0.24
CA VAL A 48 -14.15 -10.38 1.56
C VAL A 48 -15.17 -9.25 1.77
N ARG A 49 -14.83 -8.02 1.39
CA ARG A 49 -15.73 -6.86 1.54
C ARG A 49 -17.04 -7.01 0.76
N ARG A 50 -17.02 -7.66 -0.41
CA ARG A 50 -18.23 -7.90 -1.22
C ARG A 50 -19.08 -9.09 -0.72
N SER A 51 -18.53 -9.95 0.13
CA SER A 51 -19.19 -11.19 0.60
C SER A 51 -19.67 -11.12 2.05
N VAL A 52 -19.62 -9.93 2.67
CA VAL A 52 -20.13 -9.72 4.04
C VAL A 52 -21.63 -10.05 4.14
N SER A 53 -22.02 -10.58 5.30
CA SER A 53 -23.42 -10.89 5.63
C SER A 53 -23.79 -10.23 6.97
N PRO A 54 -24.87 -9.42 7.02
CA PRO A 54 -25.74 -9.04 5.92
C PRO A 54 -25.05 -8.14 4.87
N PRO A 55 -25.59 -8.01 3.63
CA PRO A 55 -25.00 -7.16 2.61
C PRO A 55 -24.88 -5.70 3.07
N ALA A 56 -23.70 -5.12 2.90
CA ALA A 56 -23.44 -3.72 3.22
C ALA A 56 -24.01 -2.79 2.15
N ARG A 57 -24.57 -1.65 2.57
CA ARG A 57 -25.16 -0.65 1.66
C ARG A 57 -24.14 0.31 1.05
N ASN A 58 -23.03 0.55 1.73
CA ASN A 58 -22.04 1.59 1.39
C ASN A 58 -20.59 1.10 1.54
N MET A 59 -20.33 -0.19 1.30
CA MET A 59 -18.99 -0.75 1.39
C MET A 59 -18.09 -0.24 0.26
N LEU A 60 -17.11 0.57 0.62
CA LEU A 60 -16.16 1.17 -0.32
C LEU A 60 -15.25 0.13 -0.99
N LYS A 61 -14.84 0.36 -2.24
CA LYS A 61 -13.84 -0.49 -2.91
C LYS A 61 -12.43 -0.03 -2.52
N MET A 62 -11.63 -0.93 -1.95
CA MET A 62 -10.23 -0.66 -1.60
C MET A 62 -9.36 -0.56 -2.85
N GLN A 63 -8.33 0.28 -2.77
CA GLN A 63 -7.28 0.44 -3.77
C GLN A 63 -5.92 0.46 -3.06
N TRP A 64 -4.85 0.14 -3.79
CA TRP A 64 -3.50 0.23 -3.25
C TRP A 64 -3.08 1.69 -3.07
N ASP A 65 -2.54 2.04 -1.91
CA ASP A 65 -1.97 3.35 -1.64
C ASP A 65 -0.47 3.24 -1.32
N SER A 66 0.36 3.87 -2.16
CA SER A 66 1.82 3.78 -2.02
C SER A 66 2.35 4.54 -0.80
N LYS A 67 1.66 5.60 -0.33
CA LYS A 67 2.07 6.37 0.85
C LYS A 67 1.76 5.60 2.13
N ALA A 68 0.61 4.92 2.19
CA ALA A 68 0.24 4.01 3.27
C ALA A 68 1.20 2.81 3.31
N ALA A 69 1.54 2.22 2.15
CA ALA A 69 2.52 1.14 2.07
C ALA A 69 3.90 1.56 2.57
N ALA A 70 4.39 2.74 2.15
CA ALA A 70 5.66 3.27 2.65
C ALA A 70 5.61 3.54 4.17
N ASN A 71 4.48 4.01 4.69
CA ASN A 71 4.29 4.20 6.12
C ASN A 71 4.32 2.89 6.90
N ALA A 72 3.64 1.85 6.40
CA ALA A 72 3.68 0.50 6.97
C ALA A 72 5.10 -0.09 6.93
N GLN A 73 5.83 0.08 5.83
CA GLN A 73 7.21 -0.37 5.72
C GLN A 73 8.13 0.31 6.74
N ARG A 74 7.96 1.62 6.98
CA ARG A 74 8.73 2.33 8.02
C ARG A 74 8.52 1.73 9.41
N TRP A 75 7.29 1.31 9.73
CA TRP A 75 7.01 0.63 11.00
C TRP A 75 7.60 -0.78 11.03
N ALA A 76 7.38 -1.58 9.97
CA ALA A 76 7.89 -2.94 9.87
C ALA A 76 9.41 -3.02 9.98
N ASN A 77 10.13 -2.04 9.41
CA ASN A 77 11.59 -1.93 9.50
C ASN A 77 12.13 -1.71 10.92
N LYS A 78 11.27 -1.30 11.88
CA LYS A 78 11.67 -1.23 13.31
C LYS A 78 11.77 -2.62 13.94
N CYS A 79 11.25 -3.66 13.28
CA CYS A 79 11.23 -5.04 13.76
C CYS A 79 10.60 -5.22 15.15
N VAL A 80 9.66 -4.35 15.51
CA VAL A 80 8.92 -4.45 16.77
C VAL A 80 7.55 -5.06 16.50
N LEU A 81 7.31 -6.26 17.05
CA LEU A 81 6.04 -6.96 16.92
C LEU A 81 4.97 -6.37 17.88
N LYS A 82 4.58 -5.13 17.62
CA LYS A 82 3.49 -4.42 18.29
C LYS A 82 2.81 -3.45 17.32
N HIS A 83 1.67 -2.90 17.71
CA HIS A 83 1.06 -1.83 16.95
C HIS A 83 1.86 -0.53 17.05
N SER A 84 1.93 0.20 15.94
CA SER A 84 2.38 1.59 15.92
C SER A 84 1.45 2.49 16.73
N SER A 85 1.95 3.67 17.12
CA SER A 85 1.09 4.71 17.68
C SER A 85 0.12 5.26 16.62
N SER A 86 -0.92 5.99 17.04
CA SER A 86 -1.80 6.71 16.11
C SER A 86 -1.04 7.73 15.24
N GLU A 87 -0.08 8.43 15.84
CA GLU A 87 0.76 9.43 15.16
C GLU A 87 1.62 8.80 14.07
N ASP A 88 2.18 7.62 14.33
CA ASP A 88 2.97 6.86 13.36
C ASP A 88 2.13 6.33 12.18
N ARG A 89 0.80 6.33 12.26
CA ARG A 89 -0.12 5.83 11.21
C ARG A 89 -0.72 6.93 10.34
N LYS A 90 -0.35 8.19 10.54
CA LYS A 90 -0.82 9.30 9.71
C LYS A 90 -0.20 9.24 8.32
N VAL A 91 -1.04 9.25 7.28
CA VAL A 91 -0.61 9.24 5.88
C VAL A 91 -0.86 10.61 5.25
N ALA A 92 0.13 11.18 4.57
CA ALA A 92 0.12 12.55 4.05
C ALA A 92 -0.84 12.81 2.87
N ASN A 93 -1.69 11.85 2.50
CA ASN A 93 -2.71 12.01 1.47
C ASN A 93 -4.13 11.71 1.97
N ALA A 94 -4.39 11.87 3.27
CA ALA A 94 -5.76 11.88 3.76
C ALA A 94 -6.58 13.00 3.11
N CYS A 95 -7.82 12.69 2.75
CA CYS A 95 -8.84 13.65 2.37
C CYS A 95 -9.38 14.32 3.64
N GLU A 96 -9.54 15.64 3.60
CA GLU A 96 -10.09 16.42 4.71
C GLU A 96 -11.62 16.56 4.60
N TYR A 97 -12.19 16.11 3.49
CA TYR A 97 -13.60 16.27 3.19
C TYR A 97 -14.28 14.91 3.16
N ASP A 98 -15.55 14.90 3.52
CA ASP A 98 -16.42 13.75 3.36
C ASP A 98 -17.51 14.04 2.32
N ASP A 99 -18.03 12.98 1.72
CA ASP A 99 -19.23 13.05 0.90
C ASP A 99 -20.45 12.73 1.77
N MET A 100 -21.47 13.59 1.70
CA MET A 100 -22.72 13.40 2.45
C MET A 100 -23.57 12.27 1.86
N TYR A 101 -23.37 11.94 0.58
CA TYR A 101 -24.07 10.87 -0.12
C TYR A 101 -23.11 9.85 -0.73
N SER A 102 -23.45 8.57 -0.63
CA SER A 102 -22.62 7.47 -1.17
C SER A 102 -22.52 7.47 -2.70
N ASN A 103 -23.50 8.06 -3.41
CA ASN A 103 -23.51 8.19 -4.87
C ASN A 103 -22.85 9.49 -5.37
N CYS A 104 -22.10 10.21 -4.52
CA CYS A 104 -21.45 11.46 -4.89
C CYS A 104 -20.49 11.34 -6.08
N LYS A 105 -19.93 10.16 -6.31
CA LYS A 105 -19.13 9.87 -7.52
C LYS A 105 -19.98 9.91 -8.80
N ASP A 106 -21.18 9.37 -8.75
CA ASP A 106 -22.11 9.36 -9.89
C ASP A 106 -22.68 10.75 -10.12
N LEU A 107 -23.08 11.44 -9.04
CA LEU A 107 -23.56 12.83 -9.08
C LEU A 107 -22.50 13.77 -9.66
N LYS A 108 -21.23 13.64 -9.26
CA LYS A 108 -20.12 14.37 -9.87
C LYS A 108 -20.00 14.10 -11.36
N SER A 109 -20.21 12.86 -11.79
CA SER A 109 -20.09 12.48 -13.19
C SER A 109 -21.23 13.05 -14.05
N GLN A 110 -22.44 13.13 -13.48
CA GLN A 110 -23.62 13.63 -14.17
C GLN A 110 -23.73 15.16 -14.15
N LEU A 111 -23.45 15.80 -13.02
CA LEU A 111 -23.71 17.23 -12.79
C LEU A 111 -22.43 18.08 -12.68
N SER A 112 -21.25 17.45 -12.63
CA SER A 112 -19.96 18.09 -12.35
C SER A 112 -19.85 18.73 -10.96
N CYS A 113 -18.64 19.13 -10.58
CA CYS A 113 -18.39 19.87 -9.33
C CYS A 113 -18.78 21.35 -9.40
N GLY A 114 -19.22 21.84 -10.57
CA GLY A 114 -19.74 23.19 -10.73
C GLY A 114 -21.19 23.34 -10.25
N ASN A 115 -21.93 22.23 -10.15
CA ASN A 115 -23.31 22.23 -9.66
C ASN A 115 -23.35 22.46 -8.14
N ASP A 116 -24.18 23.40 -7.67
CA ASP A 116 -24.24 23.79 -6.25
C ASP A 116 -24.56 22.64 -5.30
N PHE A 117 -25.43 21.71 -5.72
CA PHE A 117 -25.78 20.53 -4.93
C PHE A 117 -24.56 19.62 -4.77
N VAL A 118 -23.85 19.31 -5.86
CA VAL A 118 -22.65 18.45 -5.82
C VAL A 118 -21.51 19.15 -5.09
N LYS A 119 -21.28 20.43 -5.34
CA LYS A 119 -20.23 21.22 -4.68
C LYS A 119 -20.39 21.25 -3.16
N THR A 120 -21.63 21.32 -2.68
CA THR A 120 -21.93 21.41 -1.25
C THR A 120 -21.93 20.04 -0.56
N ASN A 121 -22.49 19.02 -1.21
CA ASN A 121 -22.75 17.73 -0.57
C ASN A 121 -21.74 16.63 -0.94
N CYS A 122 -20.93 16.83 -1.99
CA CYS A 122 -19.98 15.86 -2.52
C CYS A 122 -18.54 16.41 -2.51
N LYS A 123 -18.15 16.96 -1.35
CA LYS A 123 -16.87 17.68 -1.19
C LYS A 123 -15.67 16.77 -1.37
N ALA A 124 -15.73 15.52 -0.90
CA ALA A 124 -14.65 14.56 -1.09
C ALA A 124 -14.52 14.18 -2.58
N ALA A 125 -15.62 13.81 -3.22
CA ALA A 125 -15.63 13.49 -4.66
C ALA A 125 -15.01 14.62 -5.49
N CYS A 126 -15.28 15.88 -5.13
CA CYS A 126 -14.76 17.03 -5.85
C CYS A 126 -13.30 17.38 -5.52
N ASN A 127 -12.90 17.35 -4.25
CA ASN A 127 -11.60 17.88 -3.81
C ASN A 127 -10.53 16.81 -3.56
N CYS A 128 -10.88 15.53 -3.60
CA CYS A 128 -10.02 14.44 -3.12
C CYS A 128 -9.74 13.36 -4.16
N SER A 129 -9.70 13.70 -5.45
CA SER A 129 -9.63 12.75 -6.57
C SER A 129 -8.42 11.78 -6.58
N LYS A 130 -7.51 11.83 -5.61
CA LYS A 130 -6.37 10.89 -5.39
C LYS A 130 -5.94 10.81 -3.90
N LYS A 131 -6.88 11.02 -2.97
CA LYS A 131 -6.62 11.02 -1.52
C LYS A 131 -7.28 9.80 -0.86
N ILE A 132 -6.71 9.35 0.25
CA ILE A 132 -7.31 8.33 1.12
C ILE A 132 -8.54 8.97 1.77
N TYR A 133 -9.70 8.35 1.60
CA TYR A 133 -10.99 8.76 2.14
C TYR A 133 -11.53 7.61 3.01
#